data_AF-A0A3Q9IPM9-F1
#
_entry.id   AF-A0A3Q9IPM9-F1
#
_cell.length_a   1.000
_cell.length_b   1.000
_cell.length_c   1.000
_cell.angle_alpha   90.00
_cell.angle_beta   90.00
_cell.angle_gamma   90.00
#
_symmetry.space_group_name_H-M   'P 1'
#
loop_
_entity.id
_entity.type
_entity.pdbx_description
1 polymer ?
#
loop_
_entity_poly.entity_id
_entity_poly.type
_entity_poly.pdbx_seq_one_letter_code
_entity_poly.pdbx_strand_id
1 'polypeptide(L)'
;MKALTINTNNIIMNTVKCVHNNMDIATAMRKGLMLEILKKRMMRGEVVRFCYQKLNSSIRFAVGTLQAEAVQSKITGNGLSKRYFNMFVYIDLQKMAWRGFKPEKLIGIID
;
A
#
# COMPACT_ATOMS: atom_id res chain seq x y z
N MET A 1 18.96 13.31 4.74
CA MET A 1 17.92 12.43 4.18
C MET A 1 17.64 12.82 2.73
N LYS A 2 17.67 11.90 1.76
CA LYS A 2 17.24 12.19 0.39
C LYS A 2 15.71 12.36 0.35
N ALA A 3 15.24 13.34 -0.40
CA ALA A 3 13.80 13.56 -0.62
C ALA A 3 13.15 12.31 -1.24
N LEU A 4 11.92 12.02 -0.83
CA LEU A 4 11.14 10.93 -1.43
C LEU A 4 10.74 11.32 -2.86
N THR A 5 11.18 10.56 -3.85
CA THR A 5 10.76 10.75 -5.24
C THR A 5 9.36 10.17 -5.45
N ILE A 6 8.37 11.06 -5.48
CA ILE A 6 6.97 10.74 -5.70
C ILE A 6 6.68 10.59 -7.20
N ASN A 7 5.91 9.58 -7.59
CA ASN A 7 5.48 9.39 -8.97
C ASN A 7 4.00 9.80 -9.14
N THR A 8 3.76 10.85 -9.91
CA THR A 8 2.42 11.41 -10.15
C THR A 8 1.46 10.41 -10.81
N ASN A 9 1.94 9.57 -11.72
CA ASN A 9 1.09 8.56 -12.37
C ASN A 9 0.57 7.53 -11.35
N ASN A 10 1.40 7.11 -10.39
CA ASN A 10 0.94 6.21 -9.33
C ASN A 10 -0.14 6.86 -8.46
N ILE A 11 -0.02 8.16 -8.17
CA ILE A 11 -1.04 8.92 -7.43
C ILE A 11 -2.34 8.89 -8.21
N ILE A 12 -2.32 9.31 -9.48
CA ILE A 12 -3.51 9.36 -10.34
C ILE A 12 -4.17 7.97 -10.42
N MET A 13 -3.40 6.92 -10.65
CA MET A 13 -3.94 5.55 -10.73
C MET A 13 -4.60 5.10 -9.42
N ASN A 14 -4.03 5.45 -8.27
CA ASN A 14 -4.63 5.14 -6.97
C ASN A 14 -5.87 6.00 -6.68
N THR A 15 -5.85 7.27 -7.08
CA THR A 15 -7.01 8.18 -7.01
C THR A 15 -8.16 7.62 -7.81
N VAL A 16 -7.93 7.23 -9.07
CA VAL A 16 -8.94 6.63 -9.94
C VAL A 16 -9.56 5.40 -9.29
N LYS A 17 -8.77 4.52 -8.68
CA LYS A 17 -9.29 3.35 -7.95
C LYS A 17 -10.19 3.72 -6.77
N CYS A 18 -9.88 4.79 -6.06
CA CYS A 18 -10.71 5.28 -4.96
C CYS A 18 -12.02 5.90 -5.48
N VAL A 19 -11.96 6.68 -6.56
CA VAL A 19 -13.16 7.28 -7.21
C VAL A 19 -14.12 6.20 -7.70
N HIS A 20 -13.60 5.12 -8.32
CA HIS A 20 -14.42 3.97 -8.75
C HIS A 20 -15.14 3.27 -7.58
N ASN A 21 -14.72 3.53 -6.33
CA ASN A 21 -15.37 3.04 -5.12
C ASN A 21 -16.19 4.14 -4.41
N ASN A 22 -16.81 5.04 -5.18
CA ASN A 22 -17.74 6.08 -4.72
C ASN A 22 -17.13 7.09 -3.73
N MET A 23 -15.83 7.36 -3.84
CA MET A 23 -15.15 8.38 -3.04
C MET A 23 -15.11 9.70 -3.80
N ASP A 24 -15.31 10.82 -3.10
CA ASP A 24 -15.11 12.15 -3.68
C ASP A 24 -13.65 12.34 -4.12
N ILE A 25 -13.45 13.19 -5.14
CA ILE A 25 -12.14 13.37 -5.78
C ILE A 25 -11.08 13.87 -4.78
N ALA A 26 -11.44 14.78 -3.88
CA ALA A 26 -10.49 15.35 -2.94
C ALA A 26 -9.99 14.30 -1.93
N THR A 27 -10.89 13.47 -1.40
CA THR A 27 -10.54 12.36 -0.51
C THR A 27 -9.78 11.26 -1.26
N ALA A 28 -10.21 10.92 -2.48
CA ALA A 28 -9.52 9.96 -3.34
C ALA A 28 -8.08 10.39 -3.64
N MET A 29 -7.86 11.68 -3.94
CA MET A 29 -6.53 12.23 -4.22
C MET A 29 -5.62 12.18 -2.99
N ARG A 30 -6.17 12.52 -1.81
CA ARG A 30 -5.44 12.37 -0.53
C ARG A 30 -5.00 10.93 -0.30
N LYS A 31 -5.88 9.95 -0.54
CA LYS A 31 -5.52 8.53 -0.43
C LYS A 31 -4.49 8.11 -1.48
N GLY A 32 -4.62 8.58 -2.72
CA GLY A 32 -3.67 8.33 -3.79
C GLY A 32 -2.26 8.79 -3.45
N LEU A 33 -2.13 10.01 -2.93
CA LEU A 33 -0.87 10.57 -2.44
C LEU A 33 -0.30 9.75 -1.27
N MET A 34 -1.16 9.43 -0.29
CA MET A 34 -0.75 8.69 0.90
C MET A 34 -0.27 7.26 0.57
N LEU A 35 -0.88 6.59 -0.40
CA LEU A 35 -0.43 5.29 -0.91
C LEU A 35 0.94 5.38 -1.59
N GLU A 36 1.20 6.45 -2.36
CA GLU A 36 2.50 6.62 -3.01
C GLU A 36 3.59 6.93 -1.97
N ILE A 37 3.30 7.76 -0.97
CA ILE A 37 4.20 8.00 0.17
C ILE A 37 4.49 6.69 0.90
N LEU A 38 3.45 5.93 1.26
CA LEU A 38 3.57 4.63 1.93
C LEU A 38 4.50 3.69 1.15
N LYS A 39 4.23 3.53 -0.15
CA LYS A 39 5.04 2.70 -1.05
C LYS A 39 6.50 3.14 -1.08
N LYS A 40 6.75 4.44 -1.26
CA LYS A 40 8.11 4.97 -1.42
C LYS A 40 8.92 4.86 -0.13
N ARG A 41 8.30 5.09 1.03
CA ARG A 41 8.93 4.89 2.34
C ARG A 41 9.30 3.43 2.57
N MET A 42 8.36 2.52 2.32
CA MET A 42 8.62 1.07 2.40
C MET A 42 9.72 0.61 1.45
N MET A 43 9.76 1.12 0.21
CA MET A 43 10.79 0.77 -0.78
C MET A 43 12.17 1.33 -0.40
N ARG A 44 12.21 2.45 0.33
CA ARG A 44 13.45 3.05 0.86
C ARG A 44 14.06 2.24 2.01
N GLY A 45 13.36 1.22 2.50
CA GLY A 45 13.80 0.37 3.62
C GLY A 45 13.26 0.82 4.97
N GLU A 46 12.32 1.77 5.03
CA GLU A 46 11.67 2.13 6.28
C GLU A 46 10.68 1.06 6.72
N VAL A 47 10.65 0.82 8.02
CA VAL A 47 9.59 0.05 8.67
C VAL A 47 8.41 0.97 8.92
N VAL A 48 7.41 0.93 8.03
CA VAL A 48 6.27 1.85 8.07
C VAL A 48 5.07 1.19 8.76
N ARG A 49 4.47 1.90 9.72
CA ARG A 49 3.22 1.50 10.39
C ARG A 49 2.03 2.19 9.74
N PHE A 50 0.98 1.44 9.45
CA PHE A 50 -0.21 1.95 8.78
C PHE A 50 -1.43 1.11 9.14
N CYS A 51 -2.63 1.64 8.87
CA CYS A 51 -3.86 0.89 9.06
C CYS A 51 -4.80 0.97 7.87
N TYR A 52 -5.58 -0.09 7.71
CA TYR A 52 -6.62 -0.21 6.69
C TYR A 52 -7.78 -1.06 7.20
N GLN A 53 -8.95 -0.86 6.61
CA GLN A 53 -10.14 -1.65 6.93
C GLN A 53 -10.10 -2.98 6.15
N LYS A 54 -10.32 -4.11 6.85
CA LYS A 54 -10.47 -5.43 6.21
C LYS A 54 -11.88 -5.59 5.62
N LEU A 55 -12.08 -6.68 4.87
CA LEU A 55 -13.39 -7.03 4.31
C LEU A 55 -14.46 -7.23 5.39
N ASN A 56 -14.09 -7.82 6.53
CA ASN A 56 -14.97 -8.04 7.68
C ASN A 56 -15.14 -6.78 8.56
N SER A 57 -14.93 -5.58 8.00
CA SER A 57 -15.02 -4.27 8.66
C SER A 57 -14.04 -3.99 9.81
N SER A 58 -13.35 -4.99 10.36
CA SER A 58 -12.34 -4.76 11.40
C SER A 58 -11.07 -4.10 10.85
N ILE A 59 -10.43 -3.26 11.67
CA ILE A 59 -9.22 -2.52 11.30
C ILE A 59 -7.99 -3.40 11.46
N ARG A 60 -7.09 -3.39 10.48
CA ARG A 60 -5.76 -3.99 10.58
C ARG A 60 -4.73 -2.88 10.77
N PHE A 61 -4.04 -2.93 11.90
CA PHE A 61 -2.78 -2.22 12.12
C PHE A 61 -1.65 -3.10 11.59
N ALA A 62 -0.91 -2.64 10.60
CA ALA A 62 0.12 -3.38 9.91
C ALA A 62 1.47 -2.69 10.02
N VAL A 63 2.52 -3.51 10.00
CA VAL A 63 3.91 -3.07 9.86
C VAL A 63 4.42 -3.66 8.56
N GLY A 64 4.74 -2.81 7.58
CA GLY A 64 5.00 -3.25 6.21
C GLY A 64 6.36 -2.84 5.67
N THR A 65 6.89 -3.65 4.75
CA THR A 65 8.09 -3.34 3.97
C THR A 65 7.90 -3.69 2.49
N LEU A 66 8.66 -3.00 1.64
CA LEU A 66 8.84 -3.22 0.21
C LEU A 66 10.33 -3.13 -0.17
N GLN A 67 11.23 -3.33 0.80
CA GLN A 67 12.66 -3.42 0.55
C GLN A 67 12.95 -4.54 -0.46
N ALA A 68 13.82 -4.28 -1.43
CA ALA A 68 14.07 -5.19 -2.55
C ALA A 68 14.47 -6.60 -2.10
N GLU A 69 15.35 -6.71 -1.11
CA GLU A 69 15.82 -7.98 -0.54
C GLU A 69 14.68 -8.77 0.14
N ALA A 70 13.83 -8.09 0.91
CA ALA A 70 12.65 -8.70 1.54
C ALA A 70 11.66 -9.19 0.48
N VAL A 71 11.45 -8.40 -0.58
CA VAL A 71 10.60 -8.77 -1.71
C VAL A 71 11.15 -10.00 -2.42
N GLN A 72 12.43 -9.99 -2.80
CA GLN A 72 13.05 -11.08 -3.55
C GLN A 72 13.05 -12.39 -2.77
N SER A 73 13.36 -12.35 -1.47
CA SER A 73 13.34 -13.54 -0.60
C SER A 73 11.95 -14.16 -0.40
N LYS A 74 10.88 -13.40 -0.67
CA LYS A 74 9.49 -13.87 -0.52
C LYS A 74 8.80 -14.19 -1.85
N ILE A 75 9.44 -13.98 -3.00
CA ILE A 75 8.90 -14.40 -4.29
C ILE A 75 9.13 -15.90 -4.45
N THR A 76 8.04 -16.67 -4.48
CA THR A 76 8.09 -18.14 -4.62
C THR A 76 7.66 -18.64 -5.99
N GLY A 77 7.27 -17.76 -6.93
CA GLY A 77 6.89 -18.11 -8.31
C GLY A 77 5.53 -18.81 -8.50
N ASN A 78 4.80 -19.10 -7.42
CA ASN A 78 3.69 -20.06 -7.46
C ASN A 78 2.28 -19.43 -7.66
N GLY A 79 2.16 -18.18 -8.12
CA GLY A 79 0.82 -17.60 -8.32
C GLY A 79 0.76 -16.17 -8.86
N LEU A 80 -0.46 -15.76 -9.22
CA LEU A 80 -0.77 -14.42 -9.73
C LEU A 80 -0.67 -13.39 -8.60
N SER A 81 0.12 -12.34 -8.81
CA SER A 81 0.29 -11.29 -7.81
C SER A 81 -1.04 -10.60 -7.47
N LYS A 82 -1.29 -10.35 -6.19
CA LYS A 82 -2.45 -9.56 -5.73
C LYS A 82 -2.51 -8.16 -6.39
N ARG A 83 -1.39 -7.67 -6.93
CA ARG A 83 -1.33 -6.43 -7.70
C ARG A 83 -2.25 -6.45 -8.93
N TYR A 84 -2.46 -7.61 -9.55
CA TYR A 84 -3.38 -7.77 -10.70
C TYR A 84 -4.85 -7.55 -10.31
N PHE A 85 -5.19 -7.63 -9.02
CA PHE A 85 -6.54 -7.38 -8.52
C PHE A 85 -6.72 -5.95 -7.98
N ASN A 86 -5.97 -4.98 -8.52
CA ASN A 86 -5.98 -3.58 -8.09
C ASN A 86 -5.66 -3.36 -6.60
N MET A 87 -4.97 -4.30 -5.95
CA MET A 87 -4.62 -4.20 -4.53
C MET A 87 -3.26 -3.51 -4.34
N PHE A 88 -3.13 -2.79 -3.23
CA PHE A 88 -1.84 -2.45 -2.66
C PHE A 88 -1.27 -3.69 -1.96
N VAL A 89 -0.07 -4.11 -2.35
CA VAL A 89 0.58 -5.34 -1.86
C VAL A 89 1.86 -4.98 -1.13
N TYR A 90 2.10 -5.63 -0.01
CA TYR A 90 3.25 -5.40 0.87
C TYR A 90 3.65 -6.70 1.59
N ILE A 91 4.86 -6.73 2.16
CA ILE A 91 5.26 -7.78 3.10
C ILE A 91 4.90 -7.31 4.50
N ASP A 92 4.02 -8.06 5.17
CA ASP A 92 3.64 -7.81 6.55
C ASP A 92 4.71 -8.42 7.47
N LEU A 93 5.43 -7.55 8.19
CA LEU A 93 6.51 -7.95 9.09
C LEU A 93 5.98 -8.63 10.37
N GLN A 94 4.72 -8.43 10.74
CA GLN A 94 4.12 -9.12 11.89
C GLN A 94 3.64 -10.53 11.53
N LYS A 95 3.33 -10.77 10.25
CA LYS A 95 2.85 -12.08 9.76
C LYS A 95 3.88 -12.80 8.88
N MET A 96 5.01 -12.16 8.58
CA MET A 96 6.10 -12.65 7.73
C MET A 96 5.64 -13.17 6.36
N ALA A 97 4.60 -12.54 5.80
CA ALA A 97 3.90 -13.02 4.61
C ALA A 97 3.38 -11.87 3.73
N TRP A 98 3.15 -12.18 2.44
CA TRP A 98 2.51 -11.28 1.49
C TRP A 98 1.07 -10.96 1.91
N ARG A 99 0.78 -9.67 2.06
CA ARG A 99 -0.56 -9.16 2.36
C ARG A 99 -0.90 -8.06 1.37
N GLY A 100 -2.18 -7.75 1.30
CA GLY A 100 -2.63 -6.64 0.49
C GLY A 100 -4.02 -6.19 0.89
N PHE A 101 -4.35 -4.97 0.49
CA PHE A 101 -5.64 -4.34 0.72
C PHE A 101 -6.01 -3.48 -0.49
N LYS A 102 -7.28 -3.12 -0.61
CA LYS A 102 -7.73 -2.25 -1.69
C LYS A 102 -7.41 -0.78 -1.36
N PRO A 103 -6.92 0.03 -2.31
CA PRO A 103 -6.54 1.43 -2.09
C PRO A 103 -7.53 2.27 -1.28
N GLU A 104 -8.82 2.15 -1.58
CA GLU A 104 -9.91 2.86 -0.93
C GLU A 104 -10.04 2.52 0.56
N LYS A 105 -9.56 1.34 0.98
CA LYS A 105 -9.59 0.86 2.37
C LYS A 105 -8.44 1.38 3.23
N LEU A 106 -7.46 2.10 2.66
CA LEU A 106 -6.41 2.74 3.46
C LEU A 106 -7.03 3.75 4.42
N ILE A 107 -6.67 3.71 5.70
CA ILE A 107 -7.12 4.68 6.69
C ILE A 107 -6.03 5.73 6.91
N GLY A 108 -4.79 5.30 7.17
CA GLY A 108 -3.71 6.22 7.55
C GLY A 108 -2.36 5.53 7.69
N ILE A 109 -1.30 6.34 7.64
CA ILE A 109 0.03 6.00 8.13
C ILE A 109 0.09 6.46 9.60
N ILE A 110 0.63 5.64 10.51
CA ILE A 110 0.55 5.83 11.98
C ILE A 110 1.96 5.92 12.58
N ASP A 111 2.92 6.44 11.83
CA ASP A 111 4.29 6.56 12.33
C ASP A 111 4.41 7.62 13.44
#